data_AF-A0A7X8W8V5-F1
#
_entry.id   AF-A0A7X8W8V5-F1
#
_cell.length_a   1.000
_cell.length_b   1.000
_cell.length_c   1.000
_cell.angle_alpha   90.00
_cell.angle_beta   90.00
_cell.angle_gamma   90.00
#
_symmetry.space_group_name_H-M   'P 1'
#
loop_
_entity.id
_entity.type
_entity.pdbx_description
1 polymer ?
#
loop_
_entity_poly.entity_id
_entity_poly.type
_entity_poly.pdbx_seq_one_letter_code
_entity_poly.pdbx_strand_id
1 'polypeptide(L)'
;MTKRIKEKKVKIDLVENPLPIKYSEVPEYTKEDYEERIRNVQKFADERGYSHTIIYGDREHFSNVHYLTGLDPRFEEALLY
;
A
#
# COMPACT_ATOMS: atom_id res chain seq x y z
N MET A 1 5.67 -41.63 12.13
CA MET A 1 4.85 -41.12 11.01
C MET A 1 5.78 -40.63 9.90
N THR A 2 5.89 -41.36 8.80
CA THR A 2 6.80 -41.05 7.70
C THR A 2 6.18 -39.98 6.81
N LYS A 3 6.71 -38.76 6.80
CA LYS A 3 6.27 -37.71 5.88
C LYS A 3 6.68 -38.11 4.45
N ARG A 4 5.70 -38.39 3.58
CA ARG A 4 5.95 -38.54 2.14
C ARG A 4 6.03 -37.16 1.51
N ILE A 5 7.20 -36.79 1.02
CA ILE A 5 7.36 -35.59 0.19
C ILE A 5 6.82 -35.94 -1.19
N LYS A 6 5.83 -35.17 -1.66
CA LYS A 6 5.38 -35.20 -3.06
C LYS A 6 5.99 -34.01 -3.78
N GLU A 7 6.93 -34.28 -4.67
CA GLU A 7 7.45 -33.25 -5.57
C GLU A 7 6.41 -32.96 -6.66
N LYS A 8 6.10 -31.68 -6.85
CA LYS A 8 5.28 -31.22 -7.97
C LYS A 8 6.10 -30.21 -8.76
N LYS A 9 6.36 -30.53 -10.03
CA LYS A 9 7.01 -29.58 -10.94
C LYS A 9 5.99 -28.50 -11.31
N VAL A 10 6.26 -27.27 -10.90
CA VAL A 10 5.43 -26.10 -11.24
C VAL A 10 6.18 -25.30 -12.28
N LYS A 11 5.51 -24.96 -13.39
CA LYS A 11 6.01 -23.97 -14.33
C LYS A 11 5.63 -22.59 -13.81
N ILE A 12 6.61 -21.73 -13.61
CA ILE A 12 6.40 -20.35 -13.19
C ILE A 12 6.54 -19.47 -14.43
N ASP A 13 5.53 -19.53 -15.31
CA ASP A 13 5.59 -18.92 -16.64
C ASP A 13 5.81 -17.40 -16.59
N LEU A 14 5.30 -16.71 -15.56
CA LEU A 14 5.52 -15.27 -15.38
C LEU A 14 6.97 -14.87 -15.03
N VAL A 15 7.79 -15.82 -14.55
CA VAL A 15 9.23 -15.59 -14.31
C VAL A 15 10.02 -15.84 -15.58
N GLU A 16 9.68 -16.89 -16.34
CA GLU A 16 10.38 -17.26 -17.58
C GLU A 16 9.94 -16.37 -18.76
N ASN A 17 8.68 -15.94 -18.79
CA ASN A 17 8.03 -15.12 -19.81
C ASN A 17 7.17 -14.02 -19.14
N PRO A 18 7.78 -12.95 -18.61
CA PRO A 18 7.03 -11.89 -17.96
C PRO A 18 6.11 -11.19 -18.96
N LEU A 19 4.90 -10.84 -18.50
CA LEU A 19 4.02 -9.97 -19.27
C LEU A 19 4.69 -8.60 -19.46
N PRO A 20 4.66 -8.02 -20.67
CA PRO A 20 5.25 -6.71 -20.90
C PRO A 20 4.52 -5.64 -20.07
N ILE A 21 5.29 -4.81 -19.37
CA ILE A 21 4.75 -3.68 -18.60
C ILE A 21 4.27 -2.62 -19.58
N LYS A 22 2.97 -2.32 -19.54
CA LYS A 22 2.38 -1.21 -20.29
C LYS A 22 2.33 0.03 -19.43
N TYR A 23 3.36 0.87 -19.54
CA TYR A 23 3.46 2.10 -18.74
C TYR A 23 2.27 3.05 -18.93
N SER A 24 1.61 3.03 -20.09
CA SER A 24 0.41 3.81 -20.36
C SER A 24 -0.83 3.41 -19.56
N GLU A 25 -0.84 2.21 -18.96
CA GLU A 25 -1.93 1.72 -18.12
C GLU A 25 -1.67 1.98 -16.62
N VAL A 26 -0.51 2.54 -16.26
CA VAL A 26 -0.21 2.91 -14.88
C VAL A 26 -1.05 4.14 -14.51
N PRO A 27 -1.87 4.09 -13.45
CA PRO A 27 -2.67 5.24 -13.04
C PRO A 27 -1.76 6.36 -12.55
N GLU A 28 -1.98 7.56 -13.07
CA GLU A 28 -1.41 8.79 -12.53
C GLU A 28 -2.32 9.33 -11.44
N TYR A 29 -1.76 9.66 -10.28
CA TYR A 29 -2.51 10.25 -9.17
C TYR A 29 -2.32 11.77 -9.17
N THR A 30 -3.43 12.48 -9.15
CA THR A 30 -3.44 13.94 -9.04
C THR A 30 -3.41 14.37 -7.58
N LYS A 31 -3.23 15.67 -7.36
CA LYS A 31 -3.37 16.26 -6.02
C LYS A 31 -4.77 15.98 -5.45
N GLU A 32 -5.80 16.10 -6.28
CA GLU A 32 -7.20 15.93 -5.90
C GLU A 32 -7.50 14.52 -5.40
N ASP A 33 -6.86 13.49 -5.97
CA ASP A 33 -6.97 12.10 -5.51
C ASP A 33 -6.50 11.95 -4.06
N TYR A 34 -5.34 12.52 -3.71
CA TYR A 34 -4.81 12.45 -2.35
C TYR A 34 -5.67 13.24 -1.36
N GLU A 35 -6.15 14.43 -1.75
CA GLU A 35 -7.06 15.21 -0.92
C GLU A 35 -8.38 14.47 -0.67
N GLU A 36 -8.90 13.73 -1.66
CA GLU A 36 -10.11 12.92 -1.49
C GLU A 36 -9.89 11.78 -0.49
N ARG A 37 -8.75 11.09 -0.56
CA ARG A 37 -8.39 10.04 0.41
C ARG A 37 -8.33 10.59 1.83
N ILE A 38 -7.70 11.75 2.02
CA ILE A 38 -7.63 12.42 3.33
C ILE A 38 -9.02 12.82 3.83
N ARG A 39 -9.86 13.43 2.97
CA ARG A 39 -11.25 13.78 3.31
C ARG A 39 -12.06 12.56 3.75
N ASN A 40 -11.87 11.41 3.11
CA ASN A 40 -12.55 10.18 3.48
C ASN A 40 -12.14 9.68 4.88
N VAL A 41 -10.86 9.78 5.23
CA VAL A 41 -10.37 9.44 6.59
C VAL A 41 -10.92 10.41 7.64
N GLN A 42 -10.90 11.72 7.34
CA GLN A 42 -11.46 12.74 8.23
C GLN A 42 -12.95 12.51 8.48
N LYS A 43 -13.73 12.30 7.41
CA LYS A 43 -15.16 12.00 7.52
C LYS A 43 -15.42 10.74 8.38
N PHE A 44 -14.65 9.69 8.17
CA PHE A 44 -14.75 8.46 8.96
C PHE A 44 -14.49 8.71 10.46
N ALA A 45 -13.54 9.59 10.77
CA ALA A 45 -13.19 9.97 12.13
C ALA A 45 -14.27 10.84 12.78
N ASP A 46 -14.79 11.83 12.04
CA ASP A 46 -15.89 12.71 12.46
C ASP A 46 -17.15 11.90 12.80
N GLU A 47 -17.52 10.95 11.92
CA GLU A 47 -18.66 10.06 12.13
C GLU A 47 -18.54 9.19 13.40
N ARG A 48 -17.32 8.98 13.90
CA ARG A 48 -17.03 8.25 15.14
C ARG A 48 -16.79 9.14 16.35
N GLY A 49 -16.84 10.46 16.17
CA GLY A 49 -16.59 11.44 17.23
C GLY A 49 -15.13 11.50 17.67
N TYR A 50 -14.18 11.11 16.80
CA TYR A 50 -12.76 11.29 17.10
C TYR A 50 -12.34 12.73 16.84
N SER A 51 -11.59 13.32 17.77
CA SER A 51 -11.10 14.69 17.63
C SER A 51 -9.79 14.79 16.84
N HIS A 52 -9.02 13.71 16.77
CA HIS A 52 -7.71 13.65 16.13
C HIS A 52 -7.53 12.28 15.49
N THR A 53 -6.84 12.25 14.35
CA THR A 53 -6.38 11.01 13.70
C THR A 53 -4.89 11.15 13.47
N ILE A 54 -4.14 10.13 13.88
CA ILE A 54 -2.68 10.08 13.67
C ILE A 54 -2.39 8.79 12.90
N ILE A 55 -1.68 8.92 11.79
CA ILE A 55 -1.16 7.79 11.02
C ILE A 55 0.34 7.70 11.29
N TYR A 56 0.73 6.62 11.94
CA TYR A 56 2.12 6.23 12.11
C TYR A 56 2.55 5.28 11.01
N GLY A 57 3.77 5.42 10.53
CA GLY A 57 4.42 4.46 9.63
C GLY A 57 5.87 4.26 10.01
N ASP A 58 6.33 3.01 9.99
CA ASP A 58 7.74 2.65 10.01
C ASP A 58 8.17 2.03 8.67
N ARG A 59 9.40 1.52 8.58
CA ARG A 59 9.93 0.92 7.34
C ARG A 59 9.10 -0.25 6.81
N GLU A 60 8.50 -1.06 7.69
CA GLU A 60 7.70 -2.22 7.33
C GLU A 60 6.22 -1.86 7.09
N HIS A 61 5.72 -0.77 7.67
CA HIS A 61 4.29 -0.44 7.75
C HIS A 61 3.95 1.01 7.34
N PHE A 62 4.69 1.60 6.40
CA PHE A 62 4.41 2.96 5.90
C PHE A 62 3.26 3.06 4.86
N SER A 63 2.61 1.95 4.50
CA SER A 63 1.66 1.90 3.38
C SER A 63 0.50 2.89 3.50
N ASN A 64 0.02 3.16 4.73
CA ASN A 64 -1.02 4.15 4.97
C ASN A 64 -0.53 5.59 4.73
N VAL A 65 0.70 5.91 5.17
CA VAL A 65 1.32 7.22 4.90
C VAL A 65 1.49 7.40 3.39
N HIS A 66 2.03 6.39 2.71
CA HIS A 66 2.22 6.42 1.26
C HIS A 66 0.89 6.51 0.50
N TYR A 67 -0.15 5.80 0.93
CA TYR A 67 -1.47 5.89 0.31
C TYR A 67 -2.07 7.30 0.40
N LEU A 68 -1.92 7.96 1.55
CA LEU A 68 -2.50 9.28 1.80
C LEU A 68 -1.68 10.44 1.22
N THR A 69 -0.37 10.26 1.05
CA THR A 69 0.53 11.39 0.72
C THR A 69 1.42 11.15 -0.49
N GLY A 70 1.54 9.92 -0.98
CA GLY A 70 2.55 9.52 -1.96
C GLY A 70 3.98 9.52 -1.40
N LEU A 71 4.17 9.83 -0.11
CA LEU A 71 5.48 9.85 0.52
C LEU A 71 5.93 8.44 0.88
N ASP A 72 7.11 8.06 0.42
CA ASP A 72 7.86 6.88 0.87
C ASP A 72 8.87 7.34 1.95
N PRO A 73 8.52 7.23 3.25
CA PRO A 73 9.42 7.64 4.31
C PRO A 73 10.68 6.78 4.30
N ARG A 74 11.82 7.42 3.98
CA ARG A 74 13.13 6.76 3.98
C ARG A 74 13.76 6.65 5.39
N PHE A 75 13.16 7.32 6.37
CA PHE A 75 13.56 7.28 7.77
C PHE A 75 12.88 6.11 8.50
N GLU A 76 13.33 5.80 9.72
CA GLU A 76 12.82 4.65 10.49
C GLU A 76 11.35 4.82 10.86
N GLU A 77 10.90 6.05 11.08
CA GLU A 77 9.56 6.38 11.54
C GLU A 77 9.03 7.65 10.85
N ALA A 78 7.71 7.72 10.67
CA ALA A 78 6.97 8.86 10.14
C ALA A 78 5.63 9.02 10.85
N LEU A 79 5.22 10.29 11.04
CA LEU A 79 3.93 10.66 11.60
C LEU A 79 3.20 11.62 10.67
N LEU A 80 1.97 11.29 10.33
CA LEU A 80 1.00 12.13 9.64
C LEU A 80 -0.15 12.44 10.61
N TYR A 81 -0.47 13.71 10.77
CA TYR A 81 -1.44 14.24 11.73
C TYR A 81 -2.39 15.25 11.07
#